data_AF-A0A959KNE4-F1
#
_entry.id   AF-A0A959KNE4-F1
#
_cell.length_a   1.000
_cell.length_b   1.000
_cell.length_c   1.000
_cell.angle_alpha   90.00
_cell.angle_beta   90.00
_cell.angle_gamma   90.00
#
_symmetry.space_group_name_H-M   'P 1'
#
loop_
_entity.id
_entity.type
_entity.pdbx_description
1 polymer ?
#
loop_
_entity_poly.entity_id
_entity_poly.type
_entity_poly.pdbx_seq_one_letter_code
_entity_poly.pdbx_strand_id
1 'polypeptide(L)'
;IGGEECDCYGLHFDQLPSENAATLQLFQFMIGNADWDLPSLRNVKSIRLNDSGAVVVVPYDFDFSGFVNAYYALPNPNLDQSSVRERILVGPSPQQEELRDACQRFVSRKQEFVRLINSMDQISRDSRNDCIDYLESFFTRDVRGLL
;
A
#
# COMPACT_ATOMS: atom_id res chain seq x y z
N ILE A 1 4.00 -17.63 -1.32
CA ILE A 1 5.14 -16.95 -0.65
C ILE A 1 6.04 -17.88 0.15
N GLY A 2 5.64 -19.11 0.56
CA GLY A 2 6.61 -20.12 1.03
C GLY A 2 7.37 -19.72 2.30
N GLY A 3 6.68 -19.68 3.43
CA GLY A 3 7.24 -19.25 4.72
C GLY A 3 6.22 -19.38 5.84
N GLU A 4 6.65 -19.05 7.05
CA GLU A 4 5.84 -19.08 8.26
C GLU A 4 5.65 -17.67 8.81
N GLU A 5 4.43 -17.37 9.29
CA GLU A 5 4.17 -16.12 10.01
C GLU A 5 5.07 -16.05 11.25
N CYS A 6 5.67 -14.88 11.48
CA CYS A 6 6.47 -14.62 12.68
C CYS A 6 6.04 -13.32 13.34
N ASP A 7 6.18 -13.26 14.66
CA ASP A 7 6.05 -12.04 15.46
C ASP A 7 7.38 -11.27 15.47
N CYS A 8 7.85 -10.92 14.29
CA CYS A 8 9.12 -10.23 14.09
C CYS A 8 8.96 -8.73 14.40
N TYR A 9 8.74 -8.37 15.67
CA TYR A 9 8.60 -6.97 16.10
C TYR A 9 9.92 -6.18 15.98
N GLY A 10 9.81 -4.85 15.92
CA GLY A 10 10.95 -3.94 15.82
C GLY A 10 11.61 -3.92 14.45
N LEU A 11 10.88 -4.34 13.40
CA LEU A 11 11.39 -4.31 12.03
C LEU A 11 11.58 -2.87 11.54
N HIS A 12 12.65 -2.69 10.79
CA HIS A 12 12.97 -1.50 10.03
C HIS A 12 13.05 -1.84 8.54
N PHE A 13 12.87 -0.83 7.68
CA PHE A 13 12.79 -1.01 6.24
C PHE A 13 14.07 -1.59 5.61
N ASP A 14 15.23 -1.32 6.21
CA ASP A 14 16.54 -1.84 5.78
C ASP A 14 16.73 -3.33 6.10
N GLN A 15 15.85 -3.93 6.90
CA GLN A 15 15.83 -5.35 7.22
C GLN A 15 14.93 -6.17 6.29
N LEU A 16 14.09 -5.51 5.49
CA LEU A 16 13.24 -6.15 4.50
C LEU A 16 13.98 -6.28 3.17
N PRO A 17 13.67 -7.30 2.35
CA PRO A 17 14.08 -7.29 0.95
C PRO A 17 13.63 -5.98 0.28
N SER A 18 14.53 -5.30 -0.43
CA SER A 18 14.28 -3.97 -1.02
C SER A 18 13.02 -3.93 -1.87
N GLU A 19 12.80 -4.97 -2.69
CA GLU A 19 11.60 -5.10 -3.52
C GLU A 19 10.31 -5.18 -2.68
N ASN A 20 10.34 -5.92 -1.56
CA ASN A 20 9.20 -6.05 -0.65
C ASN A 20 8.91 -4.71 0.05
N ALA A 21 9.95 -4.01 0.53
CA ALA A 21 9.81 -2.70 1.15
C ALA A 21 9.22 -1.66 0.19
N ALA A 22 9.73 -1.59 -1.05
CA ALA A 22 9.24 -0.65 -2.06
C ALA A 22 7.80 -0.98 -2.49
N THR A 23 7.49 -2.27 -2.68
CA THR A 23 6.14 -2.72 -3.04
C THR A 23 5.13 -2.44 -1.92
N LEU A 24 5.49 -2.73 -0.67
CA LEU A 24 4.67 -2.45 0.51
C LEU A 24 4.32 -0.96 0.59
N GLN A 25 5.34 -0.09 0.54
CA GLN A 25 5.16 1.35 0.64
C GLN A 25 4.34 1.91 -0.51
N LEU A 26 4.65 1.51 -1.75
CA LEU A 26 3.92 2.01 -2.92
C LEU A 26 2.47 1.53 -2.94
N PHE A 27 2.22 0.28 -2.54
CA PHE A 27 0.86 -0.25 -2.44
C PHE A 27 0.04 0.52 -1.40
N GLN A 28 0.55 0.66 -0.18
CA GLN A 28 -0.14 1.40 0.89
C GLN A 28 -0.36 2.86 0.49
N PHE A 29 0.63 3.49 -0.14
CA PHE A 29 0.49 4.84 -0.68
C PHE A 29 -0.57 4.92 -1.79
N MET A 30 -0.59 4.00 -2.76
CA MET A 30 -1.56 3.96 -3.85
C MET A 30 -3.00 3.96 -3.33
N ILE A 31 -3.27 3.12 -2.32
CA ILE A 31 -4.60 3.04 -1.70
C ILE A 31 -4.85 4.12 -0.65
N GLY A 32 -3.88 5.00 -0.38
CA GLY A 32 -4.00 6.05 0.63
C GLY A 32 -4.13 5.51 2.05
N ASN A 33 -3.46 4.39 2.35
CA ASN A 33 -3.46 3.82 3.68
C ASN A 33 -2.28 4.35 4.49
N ALA A 34 -2.61 5.18 5.48
CA ALA A 34 -1.68 5.72 6.45
C ALA A 34 -1.80 5.03 7.83
N ASP A 35 -2.64 4.00 7.94
CA ASP A 35 -2.95 3.32 9.20
C ASP A 35 -2.20 1.99 9.33
N TRP A 36 -0.87 2.05 9.33
CA TRP A 36 -0.03 0.87 9.51
C TRP A 36 1.33 1.27 10.10
N ASP A 37 2.02 0.32 10.71
CA ASP A 37 3.34 0.54 11.30
C ASP A 37 4.17 -0.74 11.27
N LEU A 38 5.43 -0.62 10.85
CA LEU A 38 6.33 -1.76 10.67
C LEU A 38 6.92 -2.26 12.01
N PRO A 39 7.50 -1.41 12.88
CA PRO A 39 8.01 -1.84 14.18
C PRO A 39 6.99 -2.56 15.07
N SER A 40 5.75 -2.07 15.14
CA SER A 40 4.69 -2.67 15.97
C SER A 40 3.88 -3.75 15.24
N LEU A 41 4.15 -3.98 13.95
CA LEU A 41 3.35 -4.85 13.09
C LEU A 41 1.86 -4.49 13.05
N ARG A 42 1.55 -3.18 13.14
CA ARG A 42 0.17 -2.70 13.03
C ARG A 42 -0.28 -2.79 11.57
N ASN A 43 -1.37 -3.54 11.32
CA ASN A 43 -1.98 -3.72 10.00
C ASN A 43 -1.01 -4.29 8.94
N VAL A 44 0.02 -5.01 9.40
CA VAL A 44 0.94 -5.77 8.58
C VAL A 44 1.32 -7.08 9.27
N LYS A 45 1.54 -8.14 8.51
CA LYS A 45 2.08 -9.41 9.01
C LYS A 45 3.49 -9.62 8.49
N SER A 46 4.39 -10.09 9.34
CA SER A 46 5.72 -10.55 8.93
C SER A 46 5.72 -12.05 8.69
N ILE A 47 6.36 -12.46 7.60
CA ILE A 47 6.52 -13.85 7.19
C ILE A 47 8.01 -14.11 7.00
N ARG A 48 8.53 -15.12 7.70
CA ARG A 48 9.89 -15.60 7.50
C ARG A 48 9.88 -16.64 6.39
N LEU A 49 10.59 -16.36 5.31
CA LEU A 49 10.72 -17.28 4.18
C LEU A 49 11.55 -18.49 4.57
N ASN A 50 11.05 -19.69 4.26
CA ASN A 50 11.73 -20.94 4.63
C ASN A 50 13.08 -21.10 3.91
N ASP A 51 13.14 -20.63 2.66
CA ASP A 51 14.26 -20.89 1.75
C ASP A 51 15.45 -19.96 2.02
N SER A 52 15.19 -18.69 2.34
CA SER A 52 16.22 -17.64 2.52
C SER A 52 16.37 -17.17 3.96
N GLY A 53 15.40 -17.47 4.84
CA GLY A 53 15.33 -16.90 6.18
C GLY A 53 14.97 -15.41 6.22
N ALA A 54 14.81 -14.75 5.07
CA ALA A 54 14.44 -13.34 4.96
C ALA A 54 13.03 -13.11 5.51
N VAL A 55 12.80 -11.92 6.07
CA VAL A 55 11.48 -11.51 6.54
C VAL A 55 10.84 -10.62 5.48
N VAL A 56 9.67 -11.02 4.99
CA VAL A 56 8.83 -10.19 4.13
C VAL A 56 7.60 -9.75 4.89
N VAL A 57 7.06 -8.60 4.50
CA VAL A 57 5.89 -8.00 5.15
C VAL A 57 4.74 -7.91 4.16
N VAL A 58 3.55 -8.29 4.64
CA VAL A 58 2.30 -8.28 3.87
C VAL A 58 1.29 -7.40 4.60
N PRO A 59 0.73 -6.37 3.96
CA PRO A 59 -0.23 -5.50 4.60
C PRO A 59 -1.62 -6.17 4.64
N TYR A 60 -2.41 -5.84 5.65
CA TYR A 60 -3.80 -6.26 5.80
C TYR A 60 -4.61 -5.14 6.47
N ASP A 61 -5.93 -5.32 6.57
CA ASP A 61 -6.85 -4.35 7.18
C ASP A 61 -6.82 -2.96 6.52
N PHE A 62 -7.61 -2.80 5.46
CA PHE A 62 -7.56 -1.63 4.57
C PHE A 62 -8.74 -0.68 4.74
N ASP A 63 -9.58 -0.88 5.75
CA ASP A 63 -10.79 -0.10 5.98
C ASP A 63 -10.51 1.40 6.22
N PHE A 64 -9.36 1.73 6.82
CA PHE A 64 -8.86 3.10 7.03
C PHE A 64 -8.14 3.70 5.82
N SER A 65 -8.17 3.06 4.65
CA SER A 65 -7.54 3.58 3.43
C SER A 65 -8.42 4.59 2.69
N GLY A 66 -7.79 5.56 2.04
CA GLY A 66 -8.47 6.49 1.12
C GLY A 66 -9.16 5.81 -0.07
N PHE A 67 -8.75 4.60 -0.44
CA PHE A 67 -9.40 3.80 -1.47
C PHE A 67 -10.75 3.23 -1.00
N VAL A 68 -10.83 2.78 0.26
CA VAL A 68 -12.10 2.30 0.85
C VAL A 68 -13.00 3.47 1.24
N ASN A 69 -12.41 4.54 1.80
CA ASN A 69 -13.12 5.75 2.24
C ASN A 69 -14.34 5.41 3.13
N ALA A 70 -14.13 4.54 4.11
CA ALA A 70 -15.18 4.19 5.05
C ALA A 70 -15.63 5.44 5.83
N TYR A 71 -16.94 5.57 6.08
CA TYR A 71 -17.51 6.74 6.76
C TYR A 71 -16.99 6.95 8.19
N TYR A 72 -16.46 5.90 8.80
CA TYR A 72 -15.89 5.92 10.15
C TYR A 72 -14.36 6.10 10.16
N ALA A 73 -13.69 6.02 9.01
CA ALA A 73 -12.26 6.20 8.94
C ALA A 73 -11.91 7.66 9.28
N LEU A 74 -10.91 7.83 10.12
CA LEU A 74 -10.42 9.15 10.53
C LEU A 74 -9.01 9.37 9.97
N PRO A 75 -8.66 10.61 9.57
CA PRO A 75 -7.31 10.93 9.15
C PRO A 75 -6.29 10.62 10.25
N ASN A 76 -5.10 10.15 9.89
CA ASN A 76 -4.04 9.83 10.85
C ASN A 76 -3.42 11.13 11.42
N PRO A 77 -3.65 11.46 12.71
CA PRO A 77 -3.16 12.70 13.30
C PRO A 77 -1.65 12.70 13.53
N ASN A 78 -0.99 11.54 13.60
CA ASN A 78 0.46 11.45 13.79
C ASN A 78 1.24 11.85 12.52
N LEU A 79 0.55 11.94 11.39
CA LEU A 79 1.11 12.29 10.09
C LEU A 79 0.54 13.61 9.56
N ASP A 80 -0.16 14.37 10.40
CA ASP A 80 -0.86 15.61 10.01
C ASP A 80 -1.78 15.43 8.79
N GLN A 81 -2.36 14.23 8.63
CA GLN A 81 -3.23 13.91 7.51
C GLN A 81 -4.51 14.74 7.62
N SER A 82 -4.81 15.53 6.59
CA SER A 82 -5.97 16.42 6.53
C SER A 82 -7.26 15.69 6.16
N SER A 83 -7.15 14.58 5.42
CA SER A 83 -8.26 13.75 4.96
C SER A 83 -7.79 12.32 4.76
N VAL A 84 -8.65 11.32 5.02
CA VAL A 84 -8.35 9.91 4.70
C VAL A 84 -8.02 9.71 3.21
N ARG A 85 -8.50 10.61 2.34
CA ARG A 85 -8.17 10.60 0.90
C ARG A 85 -6.77 11.13 0.58
N GLU A 86 -6.14 11.85 1.48
CA GLU A 86 -4.77 12.35 1.30
C GLU A 86 -3.78 11.18 1.36
N ARG A 87 -2.97 11.01 0.30
CA ARG A 87 -1.93 9.99 0.29
C ARG A 87 -0.69 10.51 0.97
N ILE A 88 -0.21 9.77 1.96
CA ILE A 88 1.05 10.03 2.65
C ILE A 88 1.93 8.80 2.48
N LEU A 89 3.17 9.01 2.03
CA LEU A 89 4.16 7.94 1.97
C LEU A 89 4.66 7.69 3.39
N VAL A 90 4.31 6.54 3.97
CA VAL A 90 4.69 6.17 5.33
C VAL A 90 6.06 5.49 5.33
N GLY A 91 6.97 6.00 6.14
CA GLY A 91 8.32 5.46 6.30
C GLY A 91 9.39 6.27 5.54
N PRO A 92 10.65 5.80 5.57
CA PRO A 92 11.72 6.40 4.79
C PRO A 92 11.50 6.12 3.31
N SER A 93 11.72 7.13 2.47
CA SER A 93 11.67 6.95 1.02
C SER A 93 12.55 5.75 0.61
N PRO A 94 12.01 4.79 -0.16
CA PRO A 94 12.83 3.71 -0.71
C PRO A 94 13.97 4.26 -1.56
N GLN A 95 14.96 3.42 -1.84
CA GLN A 95 15.96 3.74 -2.85
C GLN A 95 15.28 4.04 -4.19
N GLN A 96 15.79 5.06 -4.88
CA GLN A 96 15.16 5.61 -6.10
C GLN A 96 14.94 4.57 -7.19
N GLU A 97 15.87 3.62 -7.35
CA GLU A 97 15.76 2.54 -8.34
C GLU A 97 14.63 1.57 -7.98
N GLU A 98 14.57 1.11 -6.73
CA GLU A 98 13.54 0.19 -6.25
C GLU A 98 12.14 0.80 -6.29
N LEU A 99 12.01 2.09 -5.95
CA LEU A 99 10.76 2.82 -6.07
C LEU A 99 10.34 2.95 -7.55
N ARG A 100 11.29 3.24 -8.44
CA ARG A 100 11.03 3.33 -9.88
C ARG A 100 10.55 2.01 -10.46
N ASP A 101 11.18 0.91 -10.08
CA ASP A 101 10.81 -0.43 -10.53
C ASP A 101 9.42 -0.82 -10.00
N ALA A 102 9.14 -0.55 -8.72
CA ALA A 102 7.81 -0.74 -8.16
C ALA A 102 6.76 0.09 -8.90
N CYS A 103 7.03 1.37 -9.18
CA CYS A 103 6.15 2.24 -9.97
C CYS A 103 5.88 1.66 -11.36
N GLN A 104 6.90 1.19 -12.08
CA GLN A 104 6.74 0.58 -13.40
C GLN A 104 5.88 -0.70 -13.33
N ARG A 105 6.10 -1.56 -12.33
CA ARG A 105 5.25 -2.75 -12.11
C ARG A 105 3.79 -2.36 -11.90
N PHE A 106 3.50 -1.34 -11.10
CA PHE A 106 2.12 -0.90 -10.83
C PHE A 106 1.48 -0.26 -12.05
N VAL A 107 2.22 0.60 -12.76
CA VAL A 107 1.76 1.25 -13.99
C VAL A 107 1.42 0.21 -15.06
N SER A 108 2.26 -0.82 -15.24
CA SER A 108 1.97 -1.88 -16.22
C SER A 108 0.71 -2.67 -15.89
N ARG A 109 0.31 -2.73 -14.61
CA ARG A 109 -0.92 -3.39 -14.12
C ARG A 109 -2.13 -2.47 -14.00
N LYS A 110 -2.01 -1.17 -14.31
CA LYS A 110 -3.12 -0.21 -14.21
C LYS A 110 -4.42 -0.73 -14.81
N GLN A 111 -4.36 -1.25 -16.03
CA GLN A 111 -5.56 -1.75 -16.72
C GLN A 111 -6.14 -3.00 -16.03
N GLU A 112 -5.31 -3.85 -15.40
CA GLU A 112 -5.78 -5.01 -14.64
C GLU A 112 -6.56 -4.56 -13.41
N PHE A 113 -6.07 -3.57 -12.66
CA PHE A 113 -6.78 -3.02 -11.51
C PHE A 113 -8.14 -2.42 -11.90
N VAL A 114 -8.17 -1.60 -12.95
CA VAL A 114 -9.41 -0.98 -13.44
C VAL A 114 -10.40 -2.05 -13.91
N ARG A 115 -9.94 -3.10 -14.60
CA ARG A 115 -10.81 -4.22 -15.00
C ARG A 115 -11.37 -4.97 -13.78
N LEU A 116 -10.54 -5.23 -12.77
CA LEU A 116 -10.96 -5.91 -11.55
C LEU A 116 -12.08 -5.13 -10.85
N ILE A 117 -11.90 -3.83 -10.64
CA ILE A 117 -12.92 -2.96 -10.02
C ILE A 117 -14.21 -2.95 -10.86
N ASN A 118 -14.10 -2.89 -12.19
CA ASN A 118 -15.26 -2.90 -13.07
C ASN A 118 -16.04 -4.23 -13.04
N SER A 119 -15.35 -5.34 -12.77
CA SER A 119 -15.98 -6.67 -12.67
C SER A 119 -16.71 -6.93 -11.35
N MET A 120 -16.55 -6.07 -10.33
CA MET A 120 -17.21 -6.27 -9.03
C MET A 120 -18.70 -5.93 -9.11
N ASP A 121 -19.56 -6.93 -8.92
CA ASP A 121 -21.01 -6.81 -8.86
C ASP A 121 -21.53 -6.52 -7.43
N GLN A 122 -20.68 -6.69 -6.40
CA GLN A 122 -21.01 -6.45 -5.00
C GLN A 122 -21.05 -4.96 -4.62
N ILE A 123 -20.56 -4.06 -5.48
CA ILE A 123 -20.47 -2.62 -5.20
C ILE A 123 -21.39 -1.80 -6.10
N SER A 124 -21.90 -0.70 -5.53
CA SER A 124 -22.72 0.26 -6.26
C SER A 124 -21.96 0.90 -7.43
N ARG A 125 -22.69 1.46 -8.39
CA ARG A 125 -22.07 2.22 -9.48
C ARG A 125 -21.25 3.40 -8.98
N ASP A 126 -21.73 4.10 -7.96
CA ASP A 126 -21.07 5.28 -7.42
C ASP A 126 -19.78 4.90 -6.68
N SER A 127 -19.83 3.85 -5.86
CA SER A 127 -18.64 3.29 -5.20
C SER A 127 -17.60 2.82 -6.22
N ARG A 128 -18.03 2.16 -7.30
CA ARG A 128 -17.13 1.73 -8.37
C ARG A 128 -16.44 2.91 -9.05
N ASN A 129 -17.20 3.94 -9.40
CA ASN A 129 -16.64 5.15 -10.02
C ASN A 129 -15.66 5.84 -9.07
N ASP A 130 -16.01 5.97 -7.79
CA ASP A 130 -15.14 6.57 -6.78
C ASP A 130 -13.81 5.80 -6.61
N CYS A 131 -13.86 4.46 -6.55
CA CYS A 131 -12.66 3.63 -6.52
C CYS A 131 -11.79 3.84 -7.77
N ILE A 132 -12.40 3.90 -8.96
CA ILE A 132 -11.68 4.13 -10.22
C ILE A 132 -11.06 5.52 -10.22
N ASP A 133 -11.80 6.57 -9.87
CA ASP A 133 -11.32 7.95 -9.86
C ASP A 133 -10.17 8.12 -8.86
N TYR A 134 -10.30 7.52 -7.67
CA TYR A 134 -9.23 7.54 -6.68
C TYR A 134 -7.98 6.82 -7.21
N LEU A 135 -8.13 5.61 -7.78
CA LEU A 135 -7.01 4.86 -8.35
C LEU A 135 -6.35 5.59 -9.55
N GLU A 136 -7.15 6.18 -10.44
CA GLU A 136 -6.67 6.94 -11.60
C GLU A 136 -5.88 8.18 -11.18
N SER A 137 -6.27 8.84 -10.10
CA SER A 137 -5.52 9.99 -9.57
C SER A 137 -4.09 9.61 -9.14
N PHE A 138 -3.90 8.40 -8.58
CA PHE A 138 -2.56 7.89 -8.26
C PHE A 138 -1.71 7.78 -9.53
N PHE A 139 -2.22 7.14 -10.58
CA PHE A 139 -1.46 6.93 -11.83
C PHE A 139 -1.22 8.20 -12.63
N THR A 140 -2.11 9.19 -12.55
CA THR A 140 -2.03 10.41 -13.36
C THR A 140 -1.24 11.53 -12.70
N ARG A 141 -1.31 11.66 -11.37
CA ARG A 141 -0.68 12.73 -10.60
C ARG A 141 0.49 12.23 -9.76
N ASP A 142 0.27 11.19 -8.95
CA ASP A 142 1.17 10.88 -7.85
C ASP A 142 2.38 10.05 -8.29
N VAL A 143 2.19 9.02 -9.14
CA VAL A 143 3.29 8.20 -9.67
C VAL A 143 4.33 9.04 -10.42
N ARG A 144 3.91 10.10 -11.12
CA ARG A 144 4.83 11.01 -11.81
C ARG A 144 5.67 11.84 -10.84
N GLY A 145 5.16 12.16 -9.66
CA GLY A 145 5.91 12.87 -8.62
C GLY A 145 6.87 11.97 -7.84
N LEU A 146 6.70 10.65 -7.93
CA LEU A 146 7.57 9.64 -7.31
C LEU A 146 8.72 9.17 -8.22
N LEU A 147 8.72 9.56 -9.50
CA LEU A 147 9.69 9.15 -10.55
C LEU A 147 10.63 10.28 -10.95
#